data_AF-A0A9P7HWE3-F1
#
_entry.id   AF-A0A9P7HWE3-F1
#
_cell.length_a   1.000
_cell.length_b   1.000
_cell.length_c   1.000
_cell.angle_alpha   90.00
_cell.angle_beta   90.00
_cell.angle_gamma   90.00
#
_symmetry.space_group_name_H-M   'P 1'
#
loop_
_entity.id
_entity.type
_entity.pdbx_description
1 polymer ?
#
loop_
_entity_poly.entity_id
_entity_poly.type
_entity_poly.pdbx_seq_one_letter_code
_entity_poly.pdbx_strand_id
1 'polypeptide(L)'
;MDPLPPPTLDDARRQVRIRHLEQLVHANITLTPPEEDDDTLILPSCKIFRKELKTWSQDHNKSIKEAIQKNVLSGKENIDWNCCFLAFMESITVYLRDWDKLHDAVQLYKSIKAGTSPNGDLHQVHDLYEQSVEGIKEVAAVWGMDFMQICDFVPKLHVEDNTEAAEPLLHVTGHSLGGSYSSFCFAQFMMQNASLPAGARLGDLYNFGSPRVGQKAWSQAFYENLGGKFPGGAWRIVNDEDIVPKVPSLLKYKPKTGPFYHIDNGIKIFKEAKPAPIETERTGAGNVDIGLTRIGFVRKLATEKYHCEF
;
A
#
# COMPACT_ATOMS: atom_id res chain seq x y z
N MET A 1 3.98 -8.60 -42.79
CA MET A 1 2.98 -8.02 -41.87
C MET A 1 3.67 -6.84 -41.23
N ASP A 2 3.12 -5.65 -41.39
CA ASP A 2 3.63 -4.48 -40.66
C ASP A 2 3.45 -4.72 -39.15
N PRO A 3 4.42 -4.30 -38.32
CA PRO A 3 4.29 -4.40 -36.87
C PRO A 3 3.08 -3.60 -36.41
N LEU A 4 2.29 -4.19 -35.50
CA LEU A 4 1.16 -3.49 -34.88
C LEU A 4 1.65 -2.20 -34.22
N PRO A 5 0.89 -1.09 -34.33
CA PRO A 5 1.24 0.15 -33.66
C PRO A 5 1.33 -0.07 -32.14
N PRO A 6 2.19 0.68 -31.43
CA PRO A 6 2.31 0.57 -29.99
C PRO A 6 0.96 0.89 -29.32
N PRO A 7 0.60 0.20 -28.22
CA PRO A 7 -0.66 0.42 -27.52
C PRO A 7 -0.74 1.86 -26.98
N THR A 8 -1.93 2.46 -27.05
CA THR A 8 -2.17 3.78 -26.45
C THR A 8 -2.23 3.69 -24.91
N LEU A 9 -2.15 4.83 -24.22
CA LEU A 9 -2.34 4.87 -22.77
C LEU A 9 -3.72 4.35 -22.35
N ASP A 10 -4.76 4.59 -23.15
CA ASP A 10 -6.10 4.05 -22.88
C ASP A 10 -6.11 2.53 -23.01
N ASP A 11 -5.45 1.99 -24.03
CA ASP A 11 -5.30 0.53 -24.21
C ASP A 11 -4.57 -0.10 -23.02
N ALA A 12 -3.49 0.53 -22.55
CA ALA A 12 -2.75 0.06 -21.39
C ALA A 12 -3.62 0.08 -20.12
N ARG A 13 -4.39 1.16 -19.91
CA ARG A 13 -5.34 1.26 -18.79
C ARG A 13 -6.43 0.21 -18.86
N ARG A 14 -6.99 -0.07 -20.03
CA ARG A 14 -7.95 -1.17 -20.24
C ARG A 14 -7.34 -2.51 -19.88
N GLN A 15 -6.13 -2.81 -20.39
CA GLN A 15 -5.46 -4.09 -20.14
C GLN A 15 -5.19 -4.32 -18.65
N VAL A 16 -4.73 -3.31 -17.91
CA VAL A 16 -4.50 -3.46 -16.46
C VAL A 16 -5.79 -3.77 -15.70
N ARG A 17 -6.90 -3.12 -16.05
CA ARG A 17 -8.21 -3.40 -15.44
C ARG A 17 -8.66 -4.83 -15.70
N ILE A 18 -8.49 -5.33 -16.92
CA ILE A 18 -8.82 -6.73 -17.27
C ILE A 18 -7.95 -7.71 -16.47
N ARG A 19 -6.64 -7.49 -16.39
CA ARG A 19 -5.75 -8.37 -15.61
C ARG A 19 -6.15 -8.41 -14.14
N HIS A 20 -6.50 -7.27 -13.56
CA HIS A 20 -7.00 -7.25 -12.18
C HIS A 20 -8.29 -8.06 -12.04
N LEU A 21 -9.26 -7.90 -12.95
CA LEU A 21 -10.49 -8.68 -12.93
C LEU A 21 -10.20 -10.18 -13.09
N GLU A 22 -9.27 -10.57 -13.96
CA GLU A 22 -8.82 -11.96 -14.09
C GLU A 22 -8.29 -12.51 -12.77
N GLN A 23 -7.47 -11.77 -12.04
CA GLN A 23 -6.98 -12.18 -10.73
C GLN A 23 -8.10 -12.35 -9.70
N LEU A 24 -9.05 -11.40 -9.65
CA LEU A 24 -10.20 -11.47 -8.75
C LEU A 24 -11.09 -12.68 -9.05
N VAL A 25 -11.25 -13.02 -10.34
CA VAL A 25 -11.95 -14.23 -10.76
C VAL A 25 -11.22 -15.49 -10.29
N HIS A 26 -9.90 -15.56 -10.51
CA HIS A 26 -9.08 -16.72 -10.12
C HIS A 26 -9.04 -16.95 -8.61
N ALA A 27 -9.01 -15.86 -7.83
CA ALA A 27 -9.00 -15.95 -6.37
C ALA A 27 -10.31 -16.54 -5.79
N ASN A 28 -11.33 -16.78 -6.63
CA ASN A 28 -12.66 -17.28 -6.28
C ASN A 28 -13.25 -16.60 -5.05
N ILE A 29 -12.95 -15.31 -4.87
CA ILE A 29 -13.39 -14.53 -3.73
C ILE A 29 -14.91 -14.38 -3.89
N THR A 30 -15.65 -15.08 -3.04
CA THR A 30 -17.06 -14.76 -2.82
C THR A 30 -17.04 -13.50 -1.98
N LEU A 31 -17.21 -12.35 -2.63
CA LEU A 31 -17.43 -11.09 -1.93
C LEU A 31 -18.83 -11.20 -1.29
N THR A 32 -18.89 -11.67 -0.05
CA THR A 32 -20.08 -11.52 0.77
C THR A 32 -20.14 -10.07 1.21
N PRO A 33 -21.28 -9.37 1.04
CA PRO A 33 -21.50 -8.10 1.70
C PRO A 33 -21.21 -8.28 3.20
N PRO A 34 -20.53 -7.32 3.87
CA PRO A 34 -20.40 -7.39 5.32
C PRO A 34 -21.80 -7.51 5.93
N GLU A 35 -21.94 -8.35 6.96
CA GLU A 35 -23.16 -8.36 7.76
C GLU A 35 -23.41 -6.94 8.27
N GLU A 36 -24.66 -6.46 8.19
CA GLU A 36 -25.08 -5.18 8.76
C GLU A 36 -24.98 -5.26 10.28
N ASP A 37 -23.76 -5.16 10.81
CA ASP A 37 -23.51 -5.10 12.25
C ASP A 37 -23.43 -3.63 12.65
N ASP A 38 -24.56 -3.14 13.19
CA ASP A 38 -24.85 -1.74 13.58
C ASP A 38 -23.82 -1.17 14.59
N ASP A 39 -23.01 -2.03 15.20
CA ASP A 39 -22.03 -1.70 16.26
C ASP A 39 -20.57 -1.63 15.78
N THR A 40 -20.30 -1.84 14.49
CA THR A 40 -18.95 -1.63 13.97
C THR A 40 -18.74 -0.14 13.66
N LEU A 41 -17.75 0.48 14.32
CA LEU A 41 -17.21 1.83 14.05
C LEU A 41 -16.58 1.93 12.64
N ILE A 42 -17.27 1.42 11.63
CA ILE A 42 -16.88 1.46 10.23
C ILE A 42 -17.13 2.89 9.79
N LEU A 43 -16.09 3.46 9.18
CA LEU A 43 -16.03 4.75 8.52
C LEU A 43 -17.43 5.28 8.13
N PRO A 44 -17.77 6.54 8.44
CA PRO A 44 -19.07 7.11 8.07
C PRO A 44 -19.37 6.79 6.61
N SER A 45 -20.64 6.47 6.29
CA SER A 45 -21.06 5.97 4.97
C SER A 45 -20.20 6.54 3.84
N CYS A 46 -19.71 5.71 2.90
CA CYS A 46 -18.67 6.10 1.93
C CYS A 46 -18.91 7.45 1.23
N LYS A 47 -20.17 7.87 1.09
CA LYS A 47 -20.58 9.19 0.58
C LYS A 47 -20.22 10.35 1.51
N ILE A 48 -20.44 10.23 2.81
CA ILE A 48 -20.04 11.23 3.83
C ILE A 48 -18.52 11.33 3.84
N PHE A 49 -17.84 10.18 3.90
CA PHE A 49 -16.38 10.13 3.90
C PHE A 49 -15.75 10.75 2.63
N ARG A 50 -16.31 10.48 1.44
CA ARG A 50 -15.88 11.11 0.16
C ARG A 50 -15.98 12.63 0.21
N LYS A 51 -17.10 13.17 0.70
CA LYS A 51 -17.32 14.63 0.77
C LYS A 51 -16.33 15.29 1.73
N GLU A 52 -16.11 14.68 2.89
CA GLU A 52 -15.18 15.18 3.91
C GLU A 52 -13.74 15.17 3.38
N LEU A 53 -13.28 14.06 2.79
CA LEU A 53 -11.95 13.98 2.19
C LEU A 53 -11.73 15.03 1.08
N LYS A 54 -12.73 15.23 0.23
CA LYS A 54 -12.66 16.23 -0.85
C LYS A 54 -12.60 17.66 -0.31
N THR A 55 -13.46 18.00 0.65
CA THR A 55 -13.49 19.33 1.28
C THR A 55 -12.17 19.61 1.99
N TRP A 56 -11.70 18.65 2.80
CA TRP A 56 -10.43 18.75 3.49
C TRP A 56 -9.27 18.95 2.50
N SER A 57 -9.24 18.18 1.42
CA SER A 57 -8.21 18.28 0.39
C SER A 57 -8.18 19.64 -0.29
N GLN A 58 -9.34 20.27 -0.49
CA GLN A 58 -9.44 21.61 -1.04
C GLN A 58 -8.90 22.66 -0.06
N ASP A 59 -9.29 22.55 1.21
CA ASP A 59 -8.87 23.49 2.27
C ASP A 59 -7.36 23.45 2.54
N HIS A 60 -6.71 22.32 2.25
CA HIS A 60 -5.28 22.10 2.53
C HIS A 60 -4.42 21.95 1.27
N ASN A 61 -4.92 22.41 0.11
CA ASN A 61 -4.24 22.31 -1.18
C ASN A 61 -2.78 22.84 -1.16
N LYS A 62 -2.49 23.87 -0.35
CA LYS A 62 -1.13 24.38 -0.18
C LYS A 62 -0.18 23.30 0.37
N SER A 63 -0.56 22.63 1.46
CA SER A 63 0.24 21.57 2.09
C SER A 63 0.44 20.39 1.13
N ILE A 64 -0.61 20.01 0.40
CA ILE A 64 -0.55 18.95 -0.63
C ILE A 64 0.44 19.31 -1.73
N LYS A 65 0.40 20.54 -2.26
CA LYS A 65 1.35 21.00 -3.28
C LYS A 65 2.79 21.00 -2.78
N GLU A 66 3.02 21.39 -1.53
CA GLU A 66 4.35 21.34 -0.90
C GLU A 66 4.86 19.91 -0.75
N ALA A 67 3.98 18.95 -0.41
CA ALA A 67 4.33 17.52 -0.38
C ALA A 67 4.68 16.98 -1.77
N ILE A 68 3.89 17.31 -2.79
CA ILE A 68 4.12 16.89 -4.18
C ILE A 68 5.44 17.46 -4.71
N GLN A 69 5.76 18.72 -4.43
CA GLN A 69 7.04 19.33 -4.81
C GLN A 69 8.25 18.62 -4.20
N LYS A 70 8.06 17.95 -3.06
CA LYS A 70 9.08 17.12 -2.40
C LYS A 70 9.06 15.66 -2.85
N ASN A 71 8.23 15.30 -3.83
CA ASN A 71 7.96 13.90 -4.22
C ASN A 71 7.56 13.02 -3.03
N VAL A 72 6.83 13.60 -2.06
CA VAL A 72 6.38 12.90 -0.84
C VAL A 72 7.56 12.31 -0.02
N LEU A 73 8.74 12.94 -0.12
CA LEU A 73 9.95 12.53 0.59
C LEU A 73 10.16 13.38 1.87
N SER A 74 10.12 12.74 3.04
CA SER A 74 10.42 13.32 4.35
C SER A 74 11.93 13.36 4.65
N GLY A 75 12.68 12.35 4.17
CA GLY A 75 14.10 12.15 4.50
C GLY A 75 14.30 11.12 5.62
N LYS A 76 15.53 11.00 6.14
CA LYS A 76 15.91 9.90 7.07
C LYS A 76 15.78 10.24 8.56
N GLU A 77 15.95 11.51 8.91
CA GLU A 77 16.14 11.94 10.30
C GLU A 77 14.89 12.60 10.88
N ASN A 78 14.18 13.38 10.06
CA ASN A 78 12.99 14.11 10.49
C ASN A 78 11.84 13.81 9.53
N ILE A 79 10.65 13.63 10.10
CA ILE A 79 9.43 13.50 9.32
C ILE A 79 9.01 14.86 8.75
N ASP A 80 8.63 14.90 7.48
CA ASP A 80 7.96 16.04 6.89
C ASP A 80 6.44 15.85 7.04
N TRP A 81 5.80 16.74 7.79
CA TRP A 81 4.38 16.60 8.10
C TRP A 81 3.47 16.80 6.89
N ASN A 82 3.88 17.55 5.86
CA ASN A 82 3.09 17.66 4.63
C ASN A 82 3.13 16.33 3.86
N CYS A 83 4.32 15.74 3.72
CA CYS A 83 4.49 14.44 3.05
C CYS A 83 3.77 13.31 3.82
N CYS A 84 3.95 13.26 5.14
CA CYS A 84 3.25 12.33 6.02
C CYS A 84 1.73 12.47 5.90
N PHE A 85 1.23 13.70 5.90
CA PHE A 85 -0.19 13.93 5.79
C PHE A 85 -0.76 13.51 4.43
N LEU A 86 -0.08 13.84 3.32
CA LEU A 86 -0.51 13.38 1.99
C LEU A 86 -0.52 11.84 1.92
N ALA A 87 0.51 11.18 2.45
CA ALA A 87 0.57 9.73 2.52
C ALA A 87 -0.57 9.11 3.37
N PHE A 88 -1.00 9.80 4.44
CA PHE A 88 -2.18 9.41 5.21
C PHE A 88 -3.45 9.50 4.35
N MET A 89 -3.65 10.62 3.66
CA MET A 89 -4.81 10.81 2.78
C MET A 89 -4.89 9.76 1.67
N GLU A 90 -3.76 9.46 1.03
CA GLU A 90 -3.68 8.38 0.05
C GLU A 90 -4.11 7.04 0.67
N SER A 91 -3.61 6.71 1.87
CA SER A 91 -3.90 5.45 2.54
C SER A 91 -5.36 5.25 2.95
N ILE A 92 -6.11 6.34 3.15
CA ILE A 92 -7.54 6.28 3.50
C ILE A 92 -8.45 6.50 2.29
N THR A 93 -7.99 7.20 1.27
CA THR A 93 -8.79 7.48 0.06
C THR A 93 -9.11 6.19 -0.70
N VAL A 94 -8.24 5.18 -0.64
CA VAL A 94 -8.50 3.86 -1.24
C VAL A 94 -9.74 3.16 -0.67
N TYR A 95 -10.22 3.53 0.53
CA TYR A 95 -11.47 3.03 1.09
C TYR A 95 -12.72 3.58 0.37
N LEU A 96 -12.59 4.59 -0.48
CA LEU A 96 -13.69 5.10 -1.31
C LEU A 96 -14.04 4.17 -2.48
N ARG A 97 -13.41 2.99 -2.57
CA ARG A 97 -13.76 2.00 -3.58
C ARG A 97 -15.19 1.52 -3.38
N ASP A 98 -15.99 1.58 -4.44
CA ASP A 98 -17.33 1.02 -4.47
C ASP A 98 -17.22 -0.49 -4.77
N TRP A 99 -17.39 -1.28 -3.71
CA TRP A 99 -17.26 -2.74 -3.76
C TRP A 99 -18.43 -3.41 -4.48
N ASP A 100 -19.61 -2.80 -4.51
CA ASP A 100 -20.76 -3.31 -5.24
C ASP A 100 -20.51 -3.21 -6.74
N LYS A 101 -20.02 -2.05 -7.21
CA LYS A 101 -19.61 -1.87 -8.61
C LYS A 101 -18.47 -2.78 -9.02
N LEU A 102 -17.50 -3.01 -8.11
CA LEU A 102 -16.45 -3.98 -8.37
C LEU A 102 -17.02 -5.40 -8.48
N HIS A 103 -17.92 -5.77 -7.56
CA HIS A 103 -18.57 -7.08 -7.58
C HIS A 103 -19.33 -7.29 -8.90
N ASP A 104 -20.15 -6.32 -9.31
CA ASP A 104 -20.88 -6.34 -10.58
C ASP A 104 -19.92 -6.52 -11.76
N ALA A 105 -18.80 -5.79 -11.78
CA ALA A 105 -17.77 -5.93 -12.81
C ALA A 105 -17.17 -7.34 -12.85
N VAL A 106 -16.86 -7.91 -11.69
CA VAL A 106 -16.32 -9.28 -11.56
C VAL A 106 -17.33 -10.31 -12.02
N GLN A 107 -18.61 -10.22 -11.61
CA GLN A 107 -19.65 -11.17 -12.02
C GLN A 107 -19.93 -11.10 -13.52
N LEU A 108 -20.04 -9.89 -14.07
CA LEU A 108 -20.22 -9.71 -15.50
C LEU A 108 -19.03 -10.31 -16.28
N TYR A 109 -17.80 -10.03 -15.84
CA TYR A 109 -16.60 -10.60 -16.45
C TYR A 109 -16.59 -12.14 -16.39
N LYS A 110 -16.95 -12.74 -15.25
CA LYS A 110 -17.09 -14.20 -15.10
C LYS A 110 -18.11 -14.76 -16.10
N SER A 111 -19.27 -14.12 -16.22
CA SER A 111 -20.35 -14.58 -17.11
C SER A 111 -19.96 -14.51 -18.60
N ILE A 112 -19.22 -13.47 -19.01
CA ILE A 112 -18.70 -13.32 -20.37
C ILE A 112 -17.69 -14.44 -20.66
N LYS A 113 -16.73 -14.68 -19.75
CA LYS A 113 -15.73 -15.75 -19.91
C LYS A 113 -16.35 -17.15 -19.92
N ALA A 114 -17.43 -17.36 -19.17
CA ALA A 114 -18.17 -18.62 -19.17
C ALA A 114 -19.10 -18.79 -20.38
N GLY A 115 -19.26 -17.77 -21.23
CA GLY A 115 -20.20 -17.78 -22.35
C GLY A 115 -21.68 -17.77 -21.93
N THR A 116 -21.98 -17.44 -20.67
CA THR A 116 -23.35 -17.44 -20.12
C THR A 116 -24.05 -16.09 -20.24
N SER A 117 -23.32 -15.04 -20.64
CA SER A 117 -23.88 -13.73 -20.97
C SER A 117 -23.68 -13.41 -22.46
N PRO A 118 -24.60 -13.84 -23.34
CA PRO A 118 -24.47 -13.67 -24.79
C PRO A 118 -24.50 -12.21 -25.25
N ASN A 119 -24.98 -11.29 -24.41
CA ASN A 119 -25.01 -9.84 -24.67
C ASN A 119 -24.01 -9.06 -23.80
N GLY A 120 -23.19 -9.74 -22.99
CA GLY A 120 -22.22 -9.08 -22.13
C GLY A 120 -21.07 -8.47 -22.94
N ASP A 121 -20.83 -7.17 -22.77
CA ASP A 121 -19.74 -6.45 -23.42
C ASP A 121 -18.61 -6.13 -22.41
N LEU A 122 -17.36 -6.30 -22.84
CA LEU A 122 -16.19 -5.87 -22.07
C LEU A 122 -16.20 -4.37 -21.80
N HIS A 123 -16.84 -3.54 -22.64
CA HIS A 123 -17.02 -2.12 -22.33
C HIS A 123 -17.83 -1.92 -21.04
N GLN A 124 -18.93 -2.66 -20.85
CA GLN A 124 -19.73 -2.57 -19.63
C GLN A 124 -18.93 -3.01 -18.39
N VAL A 125 -18.08 -4.04 -18.54
CA VAL A 125 -17.16 -4.46 -17.49
C VAL A 125 -16.19 -3.34 -17.11
N HIS A 126 -15.63 -2.65 -18.11
CA HIS A 126 -14.76 -1.50 -17.90
C HIS A 126 -15.49 -0.34 -17.21
N ASP A 127 -16.72 -0.04 -17.62
CA ASP A 127 -17.51 1.04 -17.04
C ASP A 127 -17.85 0.77 -15.56
N LEU A 128 -18.24 -0.46 -15.22
CA LEU A 128 -18.49 -0.86 -13.84
C LEU A 128 -17.20 -0.80 -13.00
N TYR A 129 -16.08 -1.26 -13.56
CA TYR A 129 -14.79 -1.15 -12.89
C TYR A 129 -14.40 0.32 -12.66
N GLU A 130 -14.59 1.20 -13.63
CA GLU A 130 -14.30 2.64 -13.49
C GLU A 130 -15.16 3.30 -12.43
N GLN A 131 -16.47 3.00 -12.44
CA GLN A 131 -17.39 3.44 -11.38
C GLN A 131 -16.90 2.98 -10.00
N SER A 132 -16.32 1.78 -9.90
CA SER A 132 -15.79 1.26 -8.62
C SER A 132 -14.69 2.12 -8.00
N VAL A 133 -13.97 2.92 -8.80
CA VAL A 133 -12.84 3.74 -8.35
C VAL A 133 -13.06 5.24 -8.51
N GLU A 134 -14.24 5.67 -8.94
CA GLU A 134 -14.54 7.08 -9.24
C GLU A 134 -14.29 7.99 -8.03
N GLY A 135 -14.74 7.59 -6.83
CA GLY A 135 -14.52 8.38 -5.61
C GLY A 135 -13.03 8.60 -5.30
N ILE A 136 -12.19 7.61 -5.58
CA ILE A 136 -10.73 7.70 -5.42
C ILE A 136 -10.15 8.69 -6.43
N LYS A 137 -10.54 8.53 -7.71
CA LYS A 137 -10.07 9.40 -8.81
C LYS A 137 -10.45 10.85 -8.61
N GLU A 138 -11.64 11.13 -8.10
CA GLU A 138 -12.06 12.50 -7.82
C GLU A 138 -11.19 13.19 -6.77
N VAL A 139 -10.85 12.47 -5.69
CA VAL A 139 -9.99 13.01 -4.63
C VAL A 139 -8.56 13.17 -5.16
N ALA A 140 -8.03 12.18 -5.88
CA ALA A 140 -6.72 12.26 -6.53
C ALA A 140 -6.64 13.46 -7.50
N ALA A 141 -7.71 13.74 -8.26
CA ALA A 141 -7.76 14.87 -9.17
C ALA A 141 -7.68 16.22 -8.45
N VAL A 142 -8.20 16.34 -7.21
CA VAL A 142 -8.04 17.56 -6.39
C VAL A 142 -6.56 17.82 -6.08
N TRP A 143 -5.77 16.75 -5.93
CA TRP A 143 -4.33 16.83 -5.69
C TRP A 143 -3.52 17.02 -6.97
N GLY A 144 -4.16 16.99 -8.16
CA GLY A 144 -3.46 16.98 -9.44
C GLY A 144 -2.77 15.64 -9.74
N MET A 145 -3.28 14.55 -9.17
CA MET A 145 -2.75 13.20 -9.29
C MET A 145 -3.71 12.29 -10.07
N ASP A 146 -3.18 11.18 -10.60
CA ASP A 146 -3.98 10.11 -11.21
C ASP A 146 -4.02 8.89 -10.30
N PHE A 147 -5.11 8.15 -10.34
CA PHE A 147 -5.25 6.89 -9.61
C PHE A 147 -5.47 5.73 -10.57
N MET A 148 -4.64 4.70 -10.40
CA MET A 148 -4.73 3.45 -11.13
C MET A 148 -4.41 2.30 -10.20
N GLN A 149 -5.34 1.38 -10.05
CA GLN A 149 -5.11 0.14 -9.32
C GLN A 149 -4.23 -0.78 -10.16
N ILE A 150 -3.06 -1.11 -9.62
CA ILE A 150 -2.10 -2.05 -10.21
C ILE A 150 -1.99 -3.23 -9.24
N CYS A 151 -2.13 -4.45 -9.77
CA CYS A 151 -2.03 -5.67 -8.97
C CYS A 151 -0.83 -6.54 -9.36
N ASP A 152 -0.23 -6.26 -10.52
CA ASP A 152 1.03 -6.82 -10.97
C ASP A 152 2.05 -5.71 -11.16
N PHE A 153 3.11 -5.72 -10.36
CA PHE A 153 4.27 -4.89 -10.63
C PHE A 153 4.95 -5.40 -11.89
N VAL A 154 4.91 -4.62 -12.96
CA VAL A 154 5.58 -4.97 -14.21
C VAL A 154 7.09 -4.93 -13.95
N PRO A 155 7.85 -5.99 -14.29
CA PRO A 155 9.31 -5.93 -14.28
C PRO A 155 9.79 -4.73 -15.10
N LYS A 156 11.01 -4.26 -14.86
CA LYS A 156 11.65 -3.17 -15.61
C LYS A 156 11.39 -3.38 -17.12
N LEU A 157 10.47 -2.60 -17.69
CA LEU A 157 10.31 -2.52 -19.14
C LEU A 157 11.62 -1.94 -19.66
N HIS A 158 12.18 -2.55 -20.70
CA HIS A 158 13.23 -1.91 -21.48
C HIS A 158 12.56 -0.75 -22.24
N VAL A 159 12.30 0.34 -21.51
CA VAL A 159 11.98 1.61 -22.14
C VAL A 159 13.29 2.06 -22.76
N GLU A 160 13.31 2.23 -24.08
CA GLU A 160 14.46 2.82 -24.75
C GLU A 160 14.77 4.17 -24.08
N ASP A 161 16.00 4.33 -23.59
CA ASP A 161 16.55 5.48 -22.84
C ASP A 161 16.59 6.77 -23.70
N ASN A 162 15.47 7.17 -24.28
CA ASN A 162 15.38 8.34 -25.16
C ASN A 162 14.81 9.58 -24.46
N THR A 163 14.64 9.55 -23.15
CA THR A 163 14.24 10.75 -22.38
C THR A 163 15.05 10.86 -21.10
N GLU A 164 15.63 12.04 -20.85
CA GLU A 164 16.18 12.50 -19.56
C GLU A 164 15.08 12.65 -18.48
N ALA A 165 14.13 11.72 -18.41
CA ALA A 165 13.09 11.73 -17.40
C ALA A 165 13.71 11.33 -16.06
N ALA A 166 13.48 12.15 -15.02
CA ALA A 166 13.91 11.84 -13.68
C ALA A 166 13.36 10.48 -13.22
N GLU A 167 14.19 9.66 -12.58
CA GLU A 167 13.76 8.37 -12.03
C GLU A 167 12.59 8.57 -11.05
N PRO A 168 11.45 7.88 -11.23
CA PRO A 168 10.29 8.08 -10.38
C PRO A 168 10.60 7.65 -8.95
N LEU A 169 10.11 8.41 -7.97
CA LEU A 169 10.25 8.06 -6.55
C LEU A 169 9.00 7.30 -6.08
N LEU A 170 9.21 6.14 -5.48
CA LEU A 170 8.16 5.26 -4.97
C LEU A 170 8.10 5.34 -3.45
N HIS A 171 7.07 5.97 -2.90
CA HIS A 171 6.73 5.82 -1.48
C HIS A 171 5.68 4.71 -1.29
N VAL A 172 5.61 4.18 -0.08
CA VAL A 172 4.63 3.16 0.30
C VAL A 172 3.88 3.65 1.52
N THR A 173 2.55 3.51 1.52
CA THR A 173 1.71 3.96 2.62
C THR A 173 0.61 2.96 2.96
N GLY A 174 0.13 2.97 4.21
CA GLY A 174 -0.95 2.10 4.66
C GLY A 174 -1.51 2.46 6.03
N HIS A 175 -2.82 2.28 6.17
CA HIS A 175 -3.56 2.47 7.42
C HIS A 175 -4.06 1.14 7.99
N SER A 176 -4.05 0.98 9.33
CA SER A 176 -4.56 -0.21 10.02
C SER A 176 -3.91 -1.49 9.48
N LEU A 177 -4.69 -2.50 9.08
CA LEU A 177 -4.19 -3.71 8.42
C LEU A 177 -3.37 -3.39 7.14
N GLY A 178 -3.74 -2.34 6.40
CA GLY A 178 -2.99 -1.85 5.25
C GLY A 178 -1.57 -1.39 5.63
N GLY A 179 -1.36 -0.90 6.85
CA GLY A 179 -0.03 -0.59 7.42
C GLY A 179 0.85 -1.83 7.58
N SER A 180 0.24 -3.00 7.82
CA SER A 180 0.98 -4.26 7.83
C SER A 180 1.46 -4.63 6.44
N TYR A 181 0.56 -4.56 5.46
CA TYR A 181 0.88 -4.86 4.06
C TYR A 181 1.91 -3.89 3.49
N SER A 182 1.82 -2.60 3.80
CA SER A 182 2.83 -1.60 3.38
C SER A 182 4.21 -1.93 3.95
N SER A 183 4.29 -2.41 5.19
CA SER A 183 5.56 -2.85 5.80
C SER A 183 6.21 -4.00 5.03
N PHE A 184 5.43 -5.03 4.68
CA PHE A 184 5.94 -6.15 3.90
C PHE A 184 6.28 -5.77 2.46
N CYS A 185 5.43 -4.96 1.83
CA CYS A 185 5.66 -4.44 0.48
C CYS A 185 6.96 -3.64 0.41
N PHE A 186 7.16 -2.72 1.35
CA PHE A 186 8.39 -1.93 1.44
C PHE A 186 9.61 -2.81 1.72
N ALA A 187 9.50 -3.80 2.61
CA ALA A 187 10.58 -4.77 2.84
C ALA A 187 10.95 -5.54 1.56
N GLN A 188 9.97 -5.98 0.79
CA GLN A 188 10.18 -6.65 -0.49
C GLN A 188 10.89 -5.74 -1.49
N PHE A 189 10.53 -4.45 -1.56
CA PHE A 189 11.21 -3.47 -2.40
C PHE A 189 12.65 -3.20 -1.96
N MET A 190 12.91 -3.12 -0.65
CA MET A 190 14.28 -3.00 -0.12
C MET A 190 15.15 -4.20 -0.53
N MET A 191 14.59 -5.40 -0.58
CA MET A 191 15.30 -6.62 -1.00
C MET A 191 15.57 -6.65 -2.51
N GLN A 192 14.69 -6.07 -3.32
CA GLN A 192 14.83 -6.07 -4.78
C GLN A 192 15.93 -5.12 -5.30
N ASN A 193 16.50 -4.25 -4.43
CA ASN A 193 17.74 -3.43 -4.46
C ASN A 193 18.44 -3.07 -5.79
N ALA A 194 17.79 -3.18 -6.95
CA ALA A 194 18.32 -2.94 -8.30
C ALA A 194 17.24 -2.95 -9.41
N SER A 195 16.03 -3.46 -9.15
CA SER A 195 15.01 -3.68 -10.18
C SER A 195 13.60 -3.29 -9.72
N LEU A 196 13.43 -2.11 -9.12
CA LEU A 196 12.08 -1.60 -8.94
C LEU A 196 11.41 -1.39 -10.31
N PRO A 197 10.08 -1.53 -10.38
CA PRO A 197 9.32 -1.30 -11.61
C PRO A 197 9.72 0.03 -12.25
N ALA A 198 9.93 0.00 -13.57
CA ALA A 198 10.28 1.18 -14.38
C ALA A 198 11.52 1.98 -13.91
N GLY A 199 12.46 1.36 -13.18
CA GLY A 199 13.66 2.06 -12.69
C GLY A 199 13.39 3.04 -11.55
N ALA A 200 12.27 2.87 -10.85
CA ALA A 200 11.94 3.71 -9.70
C ALA A 200 13.00 3.63 -8.59
N ARG A 201 13.10 4.69 -7.79
CA ARG A 201 13.85 4.71 -6.54
C ARG A 201 12.91 4.55 -5.36
N LEU A 202 13.29 3.75 -4.37
CA LEU A 202 12.51 3.62 -3.15
C LEU A 202 12.64 4.90 -2.30
N GLY A 203 11.51 5.51 -1.96
CA GLY A 203 11.37 6.67 -1.09
C GLY A 203 11.04 6.26 0.34
N ASP A 204 10.04 6.91 0.93
CA ASP A 204 9.60 6.66 2.31
C ASP A 204 8.55 5.54 2.43
N LEU A 205 8.50 4.94 3.61
CA LEU A 205 7.34 4.20 4.11
C LEU A 205 6.60 5.05 5.15
N TYR A 206 5.28 5.19 5.02
CA TYR A 206 4.41 5.81 6.03
C TYR A 206 3.32 4.84 6.50
N ASN A 207 3.31 4.53 7.79
CA ASN A 207 2.31 3.64 8.37
C ASN A 207 1.47 4.38 9.40
N PHE A 208 0.15 4.22 9.33
CA PHE A 208 -0.80 4.87 10.22
C PHE A 208 -1.59 3.81 10.99
N GLY A 209 -1.47 3.80 12.33
CA GLY A 209 -2.21 2.84 13.15
C GLY A 209 -1.89 1.37 12.84
N SER A 210 -0.69 1.07 12.29
CA SER A 210 -0.30 -0.29 11.93
C SER A 210 -0.17 -1.17 13.18
N PRO A 211 -0.65 -2.43 13.16
CA PRO A 211 -0.34 -3.41 14.20
C PRO A 211 1.13 -3.85 14.11
N ARG A 212 1.58 -4.67 15.08
CA ARG A 212 2.90 -5.31 15.03
C ARG A 212 2.89 -6.40 13.97
N VAL A 213 3.94 -6.45 13.14
CA VAL A 213 3.93 -7.19 11.87
C VAL A 213 4.88 -8.37 11.84
N GLY A 214 6.00 -8.32 12.56
CA GLY A 214 7.05 -9.33 12.46
C GLY A 214 7.69 -9.65 13.78
N GLN A 215 8.38 -10.79 13.86
CA GLN A 215 9.21 -11.12 15.01
C GLN A 215 10.45 -10.22 15.07
N LYS A 216 11.17 -10.26 16.19
CA LYS A 216 12.35 -9.43 16.42
C LYS A 216 13.37 -9.49 15.29
N ALA A 217 13.68 -10.68 14.80
CA ALA A 217 14.64 -10.88 13.71
C ALA A 217 14.22 -10.16 12.42
N TRP A 218 12.91 -10.17 12.11
CA TRP A 218 12.38 -9.45 10.96
C TRP A 218 12.47 -7.92 11.16
N SER A 219 12.08 -7.41 12.34
CA SER A 219 12.17 -5.96 12.65
C SER A 219 13.61 -5.45 12.62
N GLN A 220 14.56 -6.24 13.13
CA GLN A 220 15.98 -5.93 13.07
C GLN A 220 16.50 -5.95 11.62
N ALA A 221 16.17 -6.97 10.83
CA ALA A 221 16.56 -7.04 9.43
C ALA A 221 15.96 -5.91 8.59
N PHE A 222 14.72 -5.50 8.89
CA PHE A 222 14.07 -4.36 8.25
C PHE A 222 14.89 -3.08 8.50
N TYR A 223 15.20 -2.77 9.76
CA TYR A 223 15.97 -1.58 10.12
C TYR A 223 17.39 -1.59 9.54
N GLU A 224 18.08 -2.73 9.60
CA GLU A 224 19.43 -2.88 9.02
C GLU A 224 19.43 -2.66 7.50
N ASN A 225 18.39 -3.10 6.80
CA ASN A 225 18.27 -2.86 5.35
C ASN A 225 17.88 -1.43 5.00
N LEU A 226 17.12 -0.75 5.86
CA LEU A 226 16.81 0.66 5.70
C LEU A 226 18.05 1.56 5.80
N GLY A 227 19.06 1.13 6.58
CA GLY A 227 20.27 1.86 6.97
C GLY A 227 21.13 2.44 5.84
N GLY A 228 20.64 3.52 5.20
CA GLY A 228 21.39 4.38 4.30
C GLY A 228 21.17 4.14 2.80
N LYS A 229 20.60 3.00 2.40
CA LYS A 229 20.54 2.55 0.99
C LYS A 229 19.60 3.35 0.09
N PHE A 230 18.61 4.02 0.67
CA PHE A 230 17.57 4.75 -0.05
C PHE A 230 17.46 6.19 0.49
N PRO A 231 16.91 7.16 -0.27
CA PRO A 231 16.74 8.54 0.20
C PRO A 231 15.70 8.69 1.33
N GLY A 232 14.72 7.80 1.42
CA GLY A 232 13.65 7.84 2.43
C GLY A 232 13.92 7.03 3.70
N GLY A 233 13.06 7.23 4.68
CA GLY A 233 12.95 6.50 5.94
C GLY A 233 11.69 5.63 6.00
N ALA A 234 11.48 5.03 7.17
CA ALA A 234 10.24 4.34 7.50
C ALA A 234 9.64 5.00 8.74
N TRP A 235 8.40 5.44 8.65
CA TRP A 235 7.73 6.25 9.66
C TRP A 235 6.47 5.55 10.14
N ARG A 236 6.33 5.39 11.46
CA ARG A 236 5.14 4.77 12.05
C ARG A 236 4.40 5.77 12.92
N ILE A 237 3.27 6.26 12.42
CA ILE A 237 2.43 7.25 13.06
C ILE A 237 1.31 6.55 13.82
N VAL A 238 1.17 6.88 15.10
CA VAL A 238 0.22 6.26 16.02
C VAL A 238 -0.55 7.33 16.77
N ASN A 239 -1.87 7.31 16.70
CA ASN A 239 -2.70 8.09 17.60
C ASN A 239 -2.64 7.47 19.02
N ASP A 240 -2.59 8.30 20.06
CA ASP A 240 -2.42 7.85 21.45
C ASP A 240 -3.57 6.96 21.97
N GLU A 241 -4.79 7.20 21.48
CA GLU A 241 -5.98 6.42 21.81
C GLU A 241 -6.11 5.14 20.97
N ASP A 242 -5.31 4.99 19.92
CA ASP A 242 -5.40 3.86 18.99
C ASP A 242 -5.03 2.52 19.66
N ILE A 243 -5.87 1.51 19.42
CA ILE A 243 -5.70 0.15 19.91
C ILE A 243 -4.97 -0.75 18.91
N VAL A 244 -4.99 -0.44 17.61
CA VAL A 244 -4.44 -1.32 16.57
C VAL A 244 -2.91 -1.48 16.72
N PRO A 245 -2.13 -0.41 17.01
CA PRO A 245 -0.69 -0.56 17.28
C PRO A 245 -0.37 -1.33 18.57
N LYS A 246 -1.37 -1.62 19.41
CA LYS A 246 -1.19 -2.40 20.63
C LYS A 246 -1.33 -3.91 20.36
N VAL A 247 -1.77 -4.31 19.16
CA VAL A 247 -1.95 -5.72 18.77
C VAL A 247 -0.93 -6.20 17.71
N PRO A 248 -0.54 -7.49 17.72
CA PRO A 248 -0.69 -8.43 18.83
C PRO A 248 -0.01 -7.92 20.11
N SER A 249 -0.64 -8.16 21.26
CA SER A 249 -0.14 -7.68 22.55
C SER A 249 1.13 -8.43 22.95
N LEU A 250 2.18 -7.70 23.31
CA LEU A 250 3.41 -8.27 23.88
C LEU A 250 3.19 -8.97 25.24
N LEU A 251 2.17 -8.55 25.99
CA LEU A 251 1.95 -8.99 27.37
C LEU A 251 0.87 -10.07 27.49
N LYS A 252 -0.23 -9.94 26.74
CA LYS A 252 -1.43 -10.80 26.90
C LYS A 252 -1.45 -12.00 25.96
N TYR A 253 -0.82 -11.89 24.79
CA TYR A 253 -0.75 -12.96 23.81
C TYR A 253 0.69 -13.42 23.68
N LYS A 254 0.96 -14.69 24.01
CA LYS A 254 2.27 -15.31 23.82
C LYS A 254 2.15 -16.34 22.71
N PRO A 255 2.33 -15.95 21.43
CA PRO A 255 2.42 -16.90 20.35
C PRO A 255 3.50 -17.94 20.68
N LYS A 256 3.31 -19.20 20.27
CA LYS A 256 4.39 -20.19 20.34
C LYS A 256 5.65 -19.74 19.58
N THR A 257 5.46 -18.86 18.60
CA THR A 257 6.50 -18.25 17.77
C THR A 257 7.20 -17.05 18.44
N GLY A 258 6.82 -16.67 19.67
CA GLY A 258 7.36 -15.49 20.34
C GLY A 258 6.64 -14.17 19.98
N PRO A 259 7.03 -13.06 20.63
CA PRO A 259 6.38 -11.77 20.45
C PRO A 259 6.56 -11.18 19.04
N PHE A 260 5.56 -10.40 18.63
CA PHE A 260 5.62 -9.53 17.45
C PHE A 260 6.14 -8.15 17.84
N TYR A 261 6.77 -7.46 16.90
CA TYR A 261 7.42 -6.17 17.06
C TYR A 261 7.00 -5.24 15.92
N HIS A 262 7.00 -3.95 16.21
CA HIS A 262 6.87 -2.91 15.19
C HIS A 262 8.15 -2.75 14.35
N ILE A 263 7.99 -2.14 13.17
CA ILE A 263 9.09 -1.39 12.55
C ILE A 263 9.36 -0.14 13.41
N ASP A 264 10.64 0.22 13.56
CA ASP A 264 11.09 1.31 14.44
C ASP A 264 10.62 2.70 13.95
N ASN A 265 11.18 3.79 14.49
CA ASN A 265 10.86 5.19 14.11
C ASN A 265 9.36 5.52 14.31
N GLY A 266 8.83 5.12 15.47
CA GLY A 266 7.46 5.45 15.84
C GLY A 266 7.32 6.90 16.29
N ILE A 267 6.24 7.56 15.89
CA ILE A 267 5.82 8.88 16.35
C ILE A 267 4.39 8.76 16.85
N LYS A 268 4.18 9.15 18.11
CA LYS A 268 2.85 9.25 18.70
C LYS A 268 2.32 10.65 18.49
N ILE A 269 1.09 10.75 18.00
CA ILE A 269 0.33 11.99 17.88
C ILE A 269 -0.77 12.03 18.94
N PHE A 270 -1.15 13.24 19.34
CA PHE A 270 -2.10 13.49 20.42
C PHE A 270 -3.08 14.58 19.97
N LYS A 271 -4.26 14.60 20.57
CA LYS A 271 -5.25 15.67 20.32
C LYS A 271 -4.76 17.05 20.81
N GLU A 272 -4.15 17.10 22.00
CA GLU A 272 -3.83 18.36 22.70
C GLU A 272 -2.34 18.53 23.00
N ALA A 273 -1.48 17.62 22.51
CA ALA A 273 -0.04 17.66 22.73
C ALA A 273 0.75 17.55 21.43
N LYS A 274 2.01 17.99 21.46
CA LYS A 274 2.92 17.88 20.33
C LYS A 274 3.25 16.41 20.04
N PRO A 275 3.47 16.03 18.77
CA PRO A 275 3.97 14.69 18.44
C PRO A 275 5.26 14.37 19.19
N ALA A 276 5.37 13.12 19.65
CA ALA A 276 6.52 12.65 20.42
C ALA A 276 7.03 11.30 19.87
N PRO A 277 8.34 11.04 19.91
CA PRO A 277 8.88 9.75 19.49
C PRO A 277 8.38 8.62 20.41
N ILE A 278 8.19 7.44 19.81
CA ILE A 278 7.88 6.20 20.53
C ILE A 278 9.20 5.45 20.74
N GLU A 279 9.42 4.96 21.96
CA GLU A 279 10.59 4.15 22.27
C GLU A 279 10.69 2.91 21.38
N THR A 280 11.91 2.55 21.01
CA THR A 280 12.17 1.38 20.17
C THR A 280 11.82 0.08 20.89
N GLU A 281 11.07 -0.80 20.24
CA GLU A 281 10.77 -2.13 20.77
C GLU A 281 11.94 -3.12 20.58
N ARG A 282 12.99 -2.75 19.82
CA ARG A 282 14.08 -3.67 19.42
C ARG A 282 15.07 -3.99 20.55
N THR A 283 15.23 -3.09 21.51
CA THR A 283 16.22 -3.20 22.59
C THR A 283 15.65 -3.67 23.94
N GLY A 284 14.35 -4.01 23.99
CA GLY A 284 13.67 -4.44 25.22
C GLY A 284 14.05 -5.84 25.73
N ALA A 285 13.67 -6.15 26.97
CA ALA A 285 14.05 -7.35 27.74
C ALA A 285 13.64 -8.73 27.16
N GLY A 286 13.07 -8.77 25.94
CA GLY A 286 12.75 -9.98 25.18
C GLY A 286 13.90 -10.45 24.27
N ASN A 287 15.16 -10.13 24.61
CA ASN A 287 16.37 -10.55 23.90
C ASN A 287 16.62 -12.06 24.00
N VAL A 288 15.71 -12.89 23.49
CA VAL A 288 16.05 -14.27 23.16
C VAL A 288 16.69 -14.21 21.78
N ASP A 289 18.01 -14.31 21.77
CA ASP A 289 18.83 -14.49 20.59
C ASP A 289 18.45 -15.86 19.98
N ILE A 290 17.46 -15.89 19.10
CA ILE A 290 17.20 -17.05 18.24
C ILE A 290 18.32 -17.06 17.21
N GLY A 291 19.46 -17.64 17.60
CA GLY A 291 20.79 -17.62 16.95
C GLY A 291 20.83 -17.89 15.45
N LEU A 292 20.26 -16.99 14.66
CA LEU A 292 20.42 -16.85 13.23
C LEU A 292 21.44 -15.74 13.03
N THR A 293 22.70 -16.14 13.11
CA THR A 293 23.84 -15.28 12.76
C THR A 293 23.61 -14.65 11.39
N ARG A 294 23.76 -13.31 11.37
CA ARG A 294 23.83 -12.25 10.35
C ARG A 294 23.95 -12.55 8.84
N ILE A 295 24.06 -13.79 8.38
CA ILE A 295 24.31 -14.15 6.97
C ILE A 295 23.28 -15.18 6.45
N GLY A 296 22.60 -15.94 7.33
CA GLY A 296 21.72 -17.03 6.91
C GLY A 296 20.34 -16.61 6.36
N PHE A 297 19.74 -15.56 6.91
CA PHE A 297 18.35 -15.19 6.59
C PHE A 297 18.20 -14.56 5.20
N VAL A 298 19.15 -13.70 4.80
CA VAL A 298 19.17 -13.06 3.48
C VAL A 298 19.48 -14.08 2.37
N ARG A 299 20.29 -15.10 2.66
CA ARG A 299 20.59 -16.17 1.69
C ARG A 299 19.39 -17.09 1.48
N LYS A 300 18.60 -17.37 2.52
CA LYS A 300 17.48 -18.33 2.45
C LYS A 300 16.29 -17.81 1.62
N LEU A 301 15.98 -16.50 1.68
CA LEU A 301 14.93 -15.89 0.86
C LEU A 301 15.33 -15.65 -0.60
N ALA A 302 16.63 -15.59 -0.90
CA ALA A 302 17.13 -15.30 -2.25
C ALA A 302 17.37 -16.57 -3.11
N THR A 303 17.42 -17.77 -2.52
CA THR A 303 17.86 -18.98 -3.25
C THR A 303 16.84 -20.11 -3.36
N GLU A 304 15.68 -20.06 -2.70
CA GLU A 304 14.67 -21.11 -2.86
C GLU A 304 13.75 -20.78 -4.04
N LYS A 305 14.02 -21.43 -5.19
CA LYS A 305 13.03 -21.57 -6.27
C LYS A 305 11.84 -22.34 -5.72
N TYR A 306 10.71 -21.68 -5.57
CA TYR A 306 9.42 -22.36 -5.39
C TYR A 306 9.11 -23.11 -6.70
N HIS A 307 9.27 -24.43 -6.68
CA HIS A 307 8.71 -25.29 -7.71
C HIS A 307 7.20 -25.38 -7.48
N CYS A 308 6.44 -24.67 -8.32
CA CYS A 308 5.04 -25.00 -8.57
C CYS A 308 5.03 -26.16 -9.57
N GLU A 309 4.62 -27.34 -9.13
CA GLU A 309 4.11 -28.39 -10.01
C GLU A 309 2.58 -28.37 -9.95
N PHE A 310 1.96 -28.59 -11.11
CA PHE A 310 0.53 -28.45 -11.42
C PHE A 310 -0.35 -29.44 -10.68
#